data_AF-A0A968VWC5-F1
#
_entry.id   AF-A0A968VWC5-F1
#
_cell.length_a   1.000
_cell.length_b   1.000
_cell.length_c   1.000
_cell.angle_alpha   90.00
_cell.angle_beta   90.00
_cell.angle_gamma   90.00
#
_symmetry.space_group_name_H-M   'P 1'
#
loop_
_entity.id
_entity.type
_entity.pdbx_description
1 polymer ?
#
loop_
_entity_poly.entity_id
_entity_poly.type
_entity_poly.pdbx_seq_one_letter_code
_entity_poly.pdbx_strand_id
1 'polypeptide(L)'
;MLETGGGLKKAAGFFADGKPFVFMVSDIFTNLDLKAMIDYHINSDNLVTLAVKKRETSRSLIFSEDNMLTGWEDHNSGKKRIVRQTSFSKQLGFSCIHVINPSVFNLMPSAEKFNIVQFYLDICHQHKIGAYEHNQDIWVEFGRLSNLEDKTKLMLARQVEDYVQSGNLHN
;
A
#
# COMPACT_ATOMS: atom_id res chain seq x y z
N MET A 1 -17.94 -3.37 9.83
CA MET A 1 -16.70 -3.61 9.03
C MET A 1 -15.51 -3.70 9.98
N LEU A 2 -14.50 -4.55 9.70
CA LEU A 2 -13.33 -4.78 10.57
C LEU A 2 -12.20 -3.73 10.42
N GLU A 3 -12.35 -2.84 9.45
CA GLU A 3 -11.24 -2.07 8.85
C GLU A 3 -10.13 -2.99 8.30
N THR A 4 -9.19 -2.43 7.53
CA THR A 4 -8.14 -3.21 6.87
C THR A 4 -7.27 -3.98 7.87
N GLY A 5 -6.96 -3.38 9.03
CA GLY A 5 -6.14 -4.00 10.05
C GLY A 5 -6.78 -5.24 10.69
N GLY A 6 -8.08 -5.17 11.00
CA GLY A 6 -8.81 -6.30 11.55
C GLY A 6 -8.93 -7.48 10.57
N GLY A 7 -9.12 -7.18 9.28
CA GLY A 7 -9.10 -8.19 8.22
C GLY A 7 -7.75 -8.91 8.12
N LEU A 8 -6.65 -8.16 8.07
CA LEU A 8 -5.30 -8.71 8.05
C LEU A 8 -5.01 -9.57 9.30
N LYS A 9 -5.40 -9.10 10.49
CA LYS A 9 -5.23 -9.84 11.76
C LYS A 9 -5.93 -11.20 11.74
N LYS A 10 -7.14 -11.29 11.19
CA LYS A 10 -7.86 -12.57 11.07
C LYS A 10 -7.21 -13.53 10.07
N ALA A 11 -6.48 -13.02 9.10
CA ALA A 11 -5.76 -13.82 8.12
C ALA A 11 -4.40 -14.34 8.62
N ALA A 12 -3.97 -13.99 9.84
CA ALA A 12 -2.63 -14.34 10.36
C ALA A 12 -2.28 -15.83 10.23
N GLY A 13 -3.25 -16.72 10.45
CA GLY A 13 -3.05 -18.18 10.36
C GLY A 13 -2.62 -18.68 8.96
N PHE A 14 -2.89 -17.92 7.90
CA PHE A 14 -2.46 -18.28 6.53
C PHE A 14 -0.97 -17.98 6.25
N PHE A 15 -0.31 -17.22 7.13
CA PHE A 15 1.07 -16.75 6.95
C PHE A 15 2.02 -17.35 8.00
N ALA A 16 1.74 -18.57 8.45
CA ALA A 16 2.51 -19.27 9.47
C ALA A 16 3.86 -19.83 8.98
N ASP A 17 4.14 -19.76 7.68
CA ASP A 17 5.41 -20.22 7.09
C ASP A 17 6.57 -19.23 7.27
N GLY A 18 6.30 -18.06 7.87
CA GLY A 18 7.28 -17.04 8.19
C GLY A 18 7.78 -16.23 6.98
N LYS A 19 7.19 -16.42 5.79
CA LYS A 19 7.63 -15.72 4.57
C LYS A 19 6.92 -14.39 4.40
N PRO A 20 7.57 -13.38 3.80
CA PRO A 20 6.91 -12.16 3.40
C PRO A 20 5.75 -12.43 2.44
N PHE A 21 4.67 -11.67 2.57
CA PHE A 21 3.51 -11.78 1.70
C PHE A 21 3.02 -10.42 1.23
N VAL A 22 2.37 -10.40 0.08
CA VAL A 22 1.68 -9.22 -0.44
C VAL A 22 0.29 -9.15 0.19
N PHE A 23 -0.07 -8.00 0.70
CA PHE A 23 -1.43 -7.63 1.02
C PHE A 23 -1.84 -6.43 0.16
N MET A 24 -3.05 -6.49 -0.39
CA MET A 24 -3.65 -5.37 -1.11
C MET A 24 -5.16 -5.39 -0.90
N VAL A 25 -5.79 -4.21 -0.98
CA VAL A 25 -7.26 -4.15 -1.02
C VAL A 25 -7.76 -4.67 -2.39
N SER A 26 -8.94 -5.30 -2.42
CA SER A 26 -9.46 -6.03 -3.59
C SER A 26 -9.70 -5.16 -4.83
N ASP A 27 -9.88 -3.85 -4.64
CA ASP A 27 -10.37 -2.95 -5.67
C ASP A 27 -9.25 -2.11 -6.28
N ILE A 28 -8.03 -2.65 -6.36
CA ILE A 28 -6.88 -2.03 -7.03
C ILE A 28 -6.61 -2.68 -8.37
N PHE A 29 -6.50 -1.87 -9.41
CA PHE A 29 -5.90 -2.24 -10.69
C PHE A 29 -4.51 -1.61 -10.80
N THR A 30 -3.51 -2.42 -11.16
CA THR A 30 -2.12 -1.96 -11.29
C THR A 30 -1.31 -2.92 -12.15
N ASN A 31 -0.31 -2.41 -12.84
CA ASN A 31 0.73 -3.20 -13.51
C ASN A 31 2.05 -3.25 -12.70
N LEU A 32 2.01 -2.85 -11.43
CA LEU A 32 3.16 -2.91 -10.52
C LEU A 32 3.74 -4.33 -10.50
N ASP A 33 5.04 -4.44 -10.77
CA ASP A 33 5.78 -5.69 -10.62
C ASP A 33 5.89 -6.08 -9.13
N LEU A 34 4.98 -6.96 -8.71
CA LEU A 34 4.94 -7.47 -7.34
C LEU A 34 6.19 -8.27 -6.98
N LYS A 35 6.82 -8.94 -7.96
CA LYS A 35 8.04 -9.69 -7.71
C LYS A 35 9.19 -8.72 -7.37
N ALA A 36 9.34 -7.66 -8.16
CA ALA A 36 10.34 -6.62 -7.88
C ALA A 36 10.10 -5.96 -6.51
N MET A 37 8.85 -5.72 -6.13
CA MET A 37 8.51 -5.18 -4.81
C MET A 37 8.84 -6.15 -3.66
N ILE A 38 8.60 -7.45 -3.83
CA ILE A 38 8.98 -8.49 -2.85
C ILE A 38 10.50 -8.58 -2.74
N ASP A 39 11.22 -8.60 -3.86
CA ASP A 39 12.68 -8.63 -3.89
C ASP A 39 13.26 -7.40 -3.18
N TYR A 40 12.71 -6.21 -3.45
CA TYR A 40 13.07 -4.98 -2.72
C TYR A 40 12.85 -5.12 -1.22
N HIS A 41 11.69 -5.65 -0.80
CA HIS A 41 11.36 -5.84 0.61
C HIS A 41 12.38 -6.74 1.32
N ILE A 42 12.71 -7.89 0.72
CA ILE A 42 13.67 -8.86 1.25
C ILE A 42 15.06 -8.22 1.40
N ASN A 43 15.49 -7.41 0.42
CA ASN A 43 16.80 -6.78 0.44
C ASN A 43 16.89 -5.52 1.34
N SER A 44 15.76 -4.98 1.79
CA SER A 44 15.72 -3.73 2.57
C SER A 44 15.62 -3.94 4.08
N ASP A 45 15.46 -5.18 4.55
CA ASP A 45 15.23 -5.50 5.97
C ASP A 45 14.02 -4.74 6.56
N ASN A 46 13.04 -4.42 5.71
CA ASN A 46 11.83 -3.74 6.12
C ASN A 46 10.90 -4.73 6.83
N LEU A 47 10.28 -4.34 7.94
CA LEU A 47 9.16 -5.09 8.51
C LEU A 47 7.94 -5.01 7.58
N VAL A 48 7.72 -3.83 7.00
CA VAL A 48 6.67 -3.58 6.01
C VAL A 48 7.23 -2.68 4.92
N THR A 49 6.93 -2.99 3.66
CA THR A 49 7.18 -2.13 2.52
C THR A 49 5.86 -1.68 1.92
N LEU A 50 5.67 -0.37 1.80
CA LEU A 50 4.45 0.27 1.30
C LEU A 50 4.65 0.72 -0.13
N ALA A 51 3.80 0.26 -1.06
CA ALA A 51 3.77 0.82 -2.40
C ALA A 51 3.21 2.24 -2.34
N VAL A 52 3.95 3.20 -2.88
CA VAL A 52 3.62 4.62 -2.81
C VAL A 52 3.87 5.32 -4.13
N LYS A 53 3.13 6.41 -4.37
CA LYS A 53 3.29 7.24 -5.56
C LYS A 53 3.29 8.72 -5.21
N LYS A 54 4.01 9.50 -6.01
CA LYS A 54 3.85 10.96 -6.09
C LYS A 54 2.55 11.27 -6.84
N ARG A 55 1.52 11.67 -6.09
CA ARG A 55 0.19 12.03 -6.63
C ARG A 55 -0.53 12.97 -5.67
N GLU A 56 -1.50 13.71 -6.19
CA GLU A 56 -2.45 14.42 -5.34
C GLU A 56 -3.33 13.42 -4.58
N THR A 57 -3.51 13.66 -3.29
CA THR A 57 -4.25 12.78 -2.39
C THR A 57 -4.73 13.57 -1.18
N SER A 58 -5.91 13.25 -0.67
CA SER A 58 -6.41 13.85 0.58
C SER A 58 -5.60 13.43 1.80
N ARG A 59 -4.90 12.29 1.73
CA ARG A 59 -4.04 11.77 2.79
C ARG A 59 -2.72 11.28 2.22
N SER A 60 -1.62 11.75 2.77
CA SER A 60 -0.27 11.36 2.38
C SER A 60 0.48 10.73 3.55
N LEU A 61 1.41 9.84 3.22
CA LEU A 61 2.44 9.35 4.12
C LEU A 61 3.69 10.17 3.89
N ILE A 62 4.42 10.44 4.96
CA ILE A 62 5.65 11.23 4.95
C ILE A 62 6.81 10.27 5.13
N PHE A 63 7.78 10.35 4.23
CA PHE A 63 8.98 9.51 4.26
C PHE A 63 10.24 10.36 4.38
N SER A 64 11.26 9.83 5.06
CA SER A 64 12.62 10.38 5.05
C SER A 64 13.28 10.22 3.68
N GLU A 65 14.48 10.79 3.55
CA GLU A 65 15.36 10.57 2.40
C GLU A 65 15.66 9.07 2.19
N ASP A 66 15.90 8.33 3.27
CA ASP A 66 16.13 6.87 3.26
C ASP A 66 14.86 6.02 3.05
N ASN A 67 13.77 6.61 2.54
CA ASN A 67 12.49 5.93 2.31
C ASN A 67 11.81 5.36 3.57
N MET A 68 12.09 5.90 4.76
CA MET A 68 11.49 5.43 6.01
C MET A 68 10.25 6.23 6.37
N LEU A 69 9.15 5.56 6.76
CA LEU A 69 7.93 6.23 7.21
C LEU A 69 8.23 7.07 8.47
N THR A 70 7.96 8.36 8.38
CA THR A 70 8.19 9.32 9.47
C THR A 70 6.95 10.11 9.84
N GLY A 71 5.87 10.00 9.08
CA GLY A 71 4.63 10.67 9.44
C GLY A 71 3.49 10.45 8.46
N TRP A 72 2.42 11.20 8.70
CA TRP A 72 1.20 11.19 7.92
C TRP A 72 0.52 12.54 8.00
N GLU A 73 -0.20 12.91 6.95
CA GLU A 73 -0.91 14.17 6.83
C GLU A 73 -2.24 13.99 6.11
N ASP A 74 -3.28 14.61 6.65
CA ASP A 74 -4.60 14.76 6.04
C ASP A 74 -4.74 16.21 5.55
N HIS A 75 -4.67 16.37 4.23
CA HIS A 75 -4.67 17.66 3.54
C HIS A 75 -6.00 18.40 3.63
N ASN A 76 -7.10 17.68 3.85
CA ASN A 76 -8.43 18.29 3.97
C ASN A 76 -8.60 18.98 5.33
N SER A 77 -8.11 18.35 6.40
CA SER A 77 -8.24 18.85 7.78
C SER A 77 -7.01 19.59 8.29
N GLY A 78 -5.88 19.52 7.58
CA GLY A 78 -4.58 20.01 8.05
C GLY A 78 -3.97 19.18 9.19
N LYS A 79 -4.59 18.05 9.56
CA LYS A 79 -4.08 17.20 10.64
C LYS A 79 -2.81 16.50 10.18
N LYS A 80 -1.78 16.56 11.02
CA LYS A 80 -0.47 15.98 10.76
C LYS A 80 0.03 15.22 11.97
N ARG A 81 0.63 14.06 11.75
CA ARG A 81 1.32 13.26 12.75
C ARG A 81 2.75 13.01 12.28
N ILE A 82 3.72 13.59 12.98
CA ILE A 82 5.14 13.32 12.75
C ILE A 82 5.62 12.38 13.85
N VAL A 83 6.15 11.24 13.45
CA VAL A 83 6.75 10.23 14.33
C VAL A 83 8.25 10.49 14.49
N ARG A 84 8.92 10.99 13.45
CA ARG A 84 10.35 11.33 13.48
C ARG A 84 10.62 12.60 12.67
N GLN A 85 11.36 13.54 13.24
CA GLN A 85 11.82 14.73 12.51
C GLN A 85 12.94 14.35 11.55
N THR A 86 12.91 14.89 10.34
CA THR A 86 13.93 14.68 9.32
C THR A 86 14.24 16.02 8.64
N SER A 87 15.49 16.20 8.22
CA SER A 87 15.92 17.38 7.45
C SER A 87 15.26 17.44 6.07
N PHE A 88 15.07 16.27 5.45
CA PHE A 88 14.39 16.12 4.19
C PHE A 88 13.22 15.14 4.34
N SER A 89 12.06 15.50 3.78
CA SER A 89 10.92 14.61 3.74
C SER A 89 10.17 14.74 2.42
N LYS A 90 9.53 13.65 2.01
CA LYS A 90 8.63 13.60 0.86
C LYS A 90 7.27 13.07 1.28
N GLN A 91 6.22 13.68 0.73
CA GLN A 91 4.85 13.23 0.89
C GLN A 91 4.46 12.37 -0.31
N LEU A 92 4.01 11.14 -0.04
CA LEU A 92 3.60 10.19 -1.06
C LEU A 92 2.22 9.61 -0.74
N GLY A 93 1.42 9.40 -1.77
CA GLY A 93 0.13 8.74 -1.66
C GLY A 93 0.32 7.23 -1.49
N PHE A 94 -0.26 6.65 -0.44
CA PHE A 94 -0.29 5.21 -0.26
C PHE A 94 -1.17 4.55 -1.33
N SER A 95 -0.66 3.49 -1.94
CA SER A 95 -1.37 2.73 -2.97
C SER A 95 -2.16 1.54 -2.43
N CYS A 96 -2.19 1.36 -1.10
CA CYS A 96 -2.90 0.25 -0.45
C CYS A 96 -2.43 -1.14 -0.91
N ILE A 97 -1.15 -1.24 -1.32
CA ILE A 97 -0.40 -2.47 -1.60
C ILE A 97 0.82 -2.47 -0.71
N HIS A 98 1.11 -3.58 -0.06
CA HIS A 98 2.23 -3.69 0.87
C HIS A 98 2.75 -5.11 0.96
N VAL A 99 4.07 -5.22 1.09
CA VAL A 99 4.76 -6.49 1.42
C VAL A 99 5.05 -6.49 2.90
N ILE A 100 4.70 -7.57 3.58
CA ILE A 100 4.65 -7.64 5.04
C ILE A 100 5.39 -8.88 5.53
N ASN A 101 6.27 -8.69 6.51
CA ASN A 101 6.82 -9.80 7.29
C ASN A 101 5.80 -10.30 8.33
N PRO A 102 5.57 -11.62 8.47
CA PRO A 102 4.61 -12.17 9.42
C PRO A 102 4.85 -11.79 10.89
N SER A 103 6.08 -11.43 11.27
CA SER A 103 6.38 -10.92 12.61
C SER A 103 5.56 -9.68 13.00
N VAL A 104 4.98 -8.96 12.03
CA VAL A 104 4.04 -7.86 12.28
C VAL A 104 2.86 -8.27 13.16
N PHE A 105 2.40 -9.53 13.07
CA PHE A 105 1.21 -10.01 13.80
C PHE A 105 1.40 -9.94 15.31
N ASN A 106 2.65 -10.10 15.78
CA ASN A 106 3.01 -10.01 17.20
C ASN A 106 2.92 -8.58 17.75
N LEU A 107 2.90 -7.58 16.87
CA LEU A 107 2.86 -6.17 17.23
C LEU A 107 1.45 -5.59 17.16
N MET A 108 0.51 -6.32 16.55
CA MET A 108 -0.85 -5.82 16.33
C MET A 108 -1.57 -5.56 17.67
N PRO A 109 -2.38 -4.49 17.75
CA PRO A 109 -3.12 -4.18 18.97
C PRO A 109 -4.11 -5.31 19.31
N SER A 110 -4.51 -5.40 20.58
CA SER A 110 -5.53 -6.37 21.03
C SER A 110 -6.88 -6.14 20.35
N ALA A 111 -7.18 -4.89 19.99
CA ALA A 111 -8.40 -4.50 19.28
C ALA A 111 -8.66 -5.38 18.03
N GLU A 112 -9.93 -5.72 17.81
CA GLU A 112 -10.34 -6.48 16.62
C GLU A 112 -10.40 -5.62 15.36
N LYS A 113 -10.50 -4.30 15.52
CA LYS A 113 -10.65 -3.32 14.45
C LYS A 113 -9.69 -2.18 14.69
N PHE A 114 -8.89 -1.88 13.68
CA PHE A 114 -7.96 -0.76 13.74
C PHE A 114 -7.52 -0.34 12.33
N ASN A 115 -7.15 0.93 12.23
CA ASN A 115 -6.64 1.52 11.02
C ASN A 115 -5.18 1.06 10.81
N ILE A 116 -4.93 0.36 9.71
CA ILE A 116 -3.61 -0.21 9.41
C ILE A 116 -2.51 0.86 9.27
N VAL A 117 -2.84 2.04 8.74
CA VAL A 117 -1.88 3.15 8.60
C VAL A 117 -1.53 3.73 9.96
N GLN A 118 -2.50 3.90 10.85
CA GLN A 118 -2.21 4.36 12.21
C GLN A 118 -1.34 3.35 12.96
N PHE A 119 -1.63 2.06 12.82
CA PHE A 119 -0.78 1.01 13.36
C PHE A 119 0.65 1.08 12.82
N TYR A 120 0.85 1.31 11.52
CA TYR A 120 2.20 1.49 10.96
C TYR A 120 2.91 2.72 11.53
N LEU A 121 2.20 3.83 11.72
CA LEU A 121 2.75 5.00 12.40
C LEU A 121 3.10 4.69 13.86
N ASP A 122 2.31 3.87 14.54
CA ASP A 122 2.55 3.45 15.91
C ASP A 122 3.81 2.60 16.04
N ILE A 123 4.15 1.76 15.06
CA ILE A 123 5.33 0.86 15.16
C ILE A 123 6.59 1.38 14.45
N CYS A 124 6.47 2.38 13.56
CA CYS A 124 7.61 2.85 12.74
C CYS A 124 8.74 3.55 13.52
N HIS A 125 8.52 3.84 14.81
CA HIS A 125 9.57 4.35 15.69
C HIS A 125 10.60 3.27 16.09
N GLN A 126 10.17 2.00 16.15
CA GLN A 126 11.00 0.83 16.52
C GLN A 126 11.28 -0.11 15.35
N HIS A 127 10.42 -0.12 14.33
CA HIS A 127 10.50 -1.06 13.22
C HIS A 127 10.61 -0.34 11.88
N LYS A 128 11.29 -0.97 10.92
CA LYS A 128 11.48 -0.39 9.60
C LYS A 128 10.22 -0.51 8.76
N ILE A 129 9.59 0.62 8.46
CA ILE A 129 8.46 0.72 7.54
C ILE A 129 8.91 1.55 6.34
N GLY A 130 9.16 0.89 5.21
CA GLY A 130 9.79 1.49 4.03
C GLY A 130 8.82 1.83 2.90
N ALA A 131 9.20 2.78 2.06
CA ALA A 131 8.52 3.10 0.80
C ALA A 131 9.09 2.33 -0.39
N TYR A 132 8.21 1.82 -1.25
CA TYR A 132 8.52 1.41 -2.61
C TYR A 132 7.82 2.35 -3.58
N GLU A 133 8.57 3.24 -4.21
CA GLU A 133 8.04 4.22 -5.16
C GLU A 133 7.80 3.57 -6.52
N HIS A 134 6.55 3.58 -6.97
CA HIS A 134 6.16 2.99 -8.25
C HIS A 134 5.63 4.03 -9.23
N ASN A 135 6.26 5.21 -9.29
CA ASN A 135 5.71 6.37 -10.00
C ASN A 135 5.36 6.14 -11.48
N GLN A 136 5.99 5.16 -12.14
CA GLN A 136 5.77 4.84 -13.55
C GLN A 136 4.63 3.83 -13.80
N ASP A 137 4.16 3.15 -12.75
CA ASP A 137 3.17 2.09 -12.90
C ASP A 137 1.74 2.66 -13.01
N ILE A 138 0.87 1.96 -13.70
CA ILE A 138 -0.57 2.19 -13.67
C ILE A 138 -1.07 1.83 -12.27
N TRP A 139 -1.89 2.68 -11.67
CA TRP A 139 -2.55 2.40 -10.39
C TRP A 139 -3.90 3.09 -10.33
N VAL A 140 -4.96 2.33 -10.08
CA VAL A 140 -6.32 2.82 -9.94
C VAL A 140 -7.02 2.08 -8.80
N GLU A 141 -7.68 2.82 -7.91
CA GLU A 141 -8.52 2.28 -6.83
C GLU A 141 -9.99 2.46 -7.21
N PHE A 142 -10.65 1.38 -7.66
CA PHE A 142 -12.03 1.43 -8.17
C PHE A 142 -13.03 1.92 -7.14
N GLY A 143 -12.81 1.61 -5.85
CA GLY A 143 -13.65 2.05 -4.75
C GLY A 143 -13.74 3.58 -4.59
N ARG A 144 -12.78 4.33 -5.16
CA ARG A 144 -12.77 5.81 -5.16
C ARG A 144 -13.38 6.44 -6.40
N LEU A 145 -13.69 5.65 -7.44
CA LEU A 145 -14.36 6.16 -8.62
C LEU A 145 -15.78 6.57 -8.23
N SER A 146 -16.05 7.87 -8.30
CA SER A 146 -17.29 8.49 -7.84
C SER A 146 -18.44 8.33 -8.83
N ASN A 147 -18.13 8.13 -10.12
CA ASN A 147 -19.13 7.99 -11.18
C ASN A 147 -19.02 6.63 -11.91
N LEU A 148 -20.13 6.22 -12.52
CA LEU A 148 -20.26 4.95 -13.23
C LEU A 148 -19.48 4.95 -14.55
N GLU A 149 -19.29 6.11 -15.17
CA GLU A 149 -18.57 6.25 -16.44
C GLU A 149 -17.09 5.91 -16.31
N ASP A 150 -16.42 6.38 -15.27
CA ASP A 150 -15.01 6.09 -15.00
C ASP A 150 -14.82 4.60 -14.70
N LYS A 151 -15.76 3.98 -13.98
CA LYS A 151 -15.78 2.53 -13.74
C LYS A 151 -15.94 1.75 -15.06
N THR A 152 -16.84 2.22 -15.92
CA THR A 152 -17.16 1.56 -17.20
C THR A 152 -16.00 1.67 -18.20
N LYS A 153 -15.38 2.85 -18.33
CA LYS A 153 -14.20 3.07 -19.18
C LYS A 153 -13.04 2.17 -18.78
N LEU A 154 -12.83 2.00 -17.47
CA LEU A 154 -11.75 1.14 -16.96
C LEU A 154 -12.06 -0.35 -17.09
N MET A 155 -13.33 -0.78 -16.91
CA MET A 155 -13.73 -2.16 -17.21
C MET A 155 -13.54 -2.49 -18.69
N LEU A 156 -13.84 -1.54 -19.59
CA LEU A 156 -13.57 -1.67 -21.01
C LEU A 156 -12.07 -1.82 -21.29
N ALA A 157 -11.22 -0.99 -20.64
CA ALA A 157 -9.77 -1.08 -20.78
C ALA A 157 -9.24 -2.46 -20.37
N ARG A 158 -9.76 -3.03 -19.27
CA ARG A 158 -9.41 -4.39 -18.81
C ARG A 158 -9.84 -5.47 -19.82
N GLN A 159 -11.06 -5.36 -20.36
CA GLN A 159 -11.52 -6.28 -21.42
C GLN A 159 -10.66 -6.18 -22.68
N VAL A 160 -10.23 -4.97 -23.06
CA VAL A 160 -9.34 -4.76 -24.21
C VAL A 160 -7.96 -5.34 -23.94
N GLU A 161 -7.38 -5.16 -22.76
CA GLU A 161 -6.09 -5.77 -22.39
C GLU A 161 -6.17 -7.30 -22.35
N ASP A 162 -7.22 -7.86 -21.73
CA ASP A 162 -7.47 -9.31 -21.70
C ASP A 162 -7.68 -9.86 -23.14
N TYR A 163 -8.33 -9.10 -24.01
CA TYR A 163 -8.53 -9.44 -25.43
C TYR A 163 -7.21 -9.39 -26.23
N VAL A 164 -6.35 -8.40 -25.97
CA VAL A 164 -5.03 -8.26 -26.61
C VAL A 164 -4.08 -9.36 -26.14
N GLN A 165 -4.07 -9.68 -24.84
CA GLN A 165 -3.20 -10.71 -24.27
C GLN A 165 -3.65 -12.14 -24.58
N SER A 166 -4.94 -12.37 -24.88
CA SER A 166 -5.45 -13.68 -25.30
C SER A 166 -5.11 -14.07 -26.74
N GLY A 167 -4.35 -13.24 -27.47
CA GLY A 167 -3.90 -13.56 -28.83
C GLY A 167 -4.98 -13.39 -29.91
N ASN A 168 -6.11 -12.76 -29.60
CA ASN A 168 -7.21 -12.53 -30.54
C ASN A 168 -6.97 -11.36 -31.53
N LEU A 169 -5.73 -10.88 -31.62
CA LEU A 169 -5.23 -9.98 -32.66
C LEU A 169 -4.16 -10.71 -33.46
N HIS A 170 -4.58 -11.68 -34.26
CA HIS A 170 -3.89 -12.05 -35.50
C HIS A 170 -4.86 -11.76 -36.64
N ASN A 171 -4.76 -10.54 -37.17
CA ASN A 171 -5.15 -10.16 -38.52
C ASN A 171 -4.31 -8.96 -38.92
#